data_AF-A0AB94IJA3-F1
#
_entry.id   AF-A0AB94IJA3-F1
#
_cell.length_a   1.000
_cell.length_b   1.000
_cell.length_c   1.000
_cell.angle_alpha   90.00
_cell.angle_beta   90.00
_cell.angle_gamma   90.00
#
_symmetry.space_group_name_H-M   'P 1'
#
loop_
_entity.id
_entity.type
_entity.pdbx_description
1 polymer ?
#
loop_
_entity_poly.entity_id
_entity_poly.type
_entity_poly.pdbx_seq_one_letter_code
_entity_poly.pdbx_strand_id
1 'polypeptide(L)' 'MQSFFKNSEAEVKALRGAIHQVQGYPTAVGYHPLAVRRRPNLWSIFLEDWKLVAEQYHNKLT' A
#
# COMPACT_ATOMS: atom_id res chain seq x y z
N MET A 1 -9.10 3.20 5.54
CA MET A 1 -7.91 2.38 5.83
C MET A 1 -7.92 1.92 7.28
N GLN A 2 -7.92 2.81 8.28
CA GLN A 2 -8.03 2.45 9.71
C GLN A 2 -9.17 1.47 10.05
N SER A 3 -10.39 1.71 9.54
CA SER A 3 -11.52 0.81 9.70
C SER A 3 -11.29 -0.59 9.11
N PHE A 4 -10.63 -0.66 7.94
CA PHE A 4 -10.28 -1.92 7.30
C PHE A 4 -9.22 -2.70 8.07
N PHE A 5 -8.24 -1.99 8.66
CA PHE A 5 -7.21 -2.57 9.51
C PHE A 5 -7.66 -2.82 10.96
N LYS A 6 -8.89 -2.40 11.33
CA LYS A 6 -9.40 -2.40 12.72
C LYS A 6 -8.42 -1.78 13.72
N ASN A 7 -7.68 -0.75 13.28
CA ASN A 7 -6.68 -0.05 14.07
C ASN A 7 -6.82 1.46 13.81
N SER A 8 -7.14 2.23 14.84
CA SER A 8 -7.29 3.69 14.76
C SER A 8 -5.97 4.41 14.48
N GLU A 9 -4.85 3.83 14.89
CA GLU A 9 -3.50 4.40 14.72
C GLU A 9 -2.86 3.97 13.39
N ALA A 10 -3.62 3.33 12.50
CA ALA A 10 -3.11 2.88 11.22
C ALA A 10 -2.81 4.07 10.31
N GLU A 11 -1.53 4.27 9.99
CA GLU A 11 -1.05 5.33 9.11
C GLU A 11 -0.39 4.79 7.84
N VAL A 12 -0.65 5.43 6.71
CA VAL A 12 -0.08 5.03 5.40
C VAL A 12 1.44 5.00 5.43
N LYS A 13 2.06 6.00 6.06
CA LYS A 13 3.52 6.12 6.13
C LYS A 13 4.15 4.95 6.88
N ALA A 14 3.51 4.46 7.94
CA ALA A 14 4.01 3.35 8.74
C ALA A 14 3.75 1.99 8.09
N LEU A 15 2.66 1.87 7.31
CA LEU A 15 2.20 0.58 6.77
C LEU A 15 2.63 0.32 5.33
N ARG A 16 3.05 1.32 4.57
CA ARG A 16 3.48 1.10 3.17
C ARG A 16 4.79 0.29 3.08
N GLY A 17 5.09 -0.21 1.89
CA GLY A 17 6.34 -0.95 1.60
C GLY A 17 6.36 -2.40 2.07
N ALA A 18 5.22 -2.95 2.52
CA ALA A 18 5.07 -4.35 2.89
C ALA A 18 3.67 -4.88 2.53
N ILE A 19 3.55 -6.20 2.38
CA ILE A 19 2.26 -6.89 2.25
C ILE A 19 1.78 -7.32 3.63
N HIS A 20 0.58 -6.89 4.00
CA HIS A 20 -0.08 -7.20 5.27
C HIS A 20 -1.15 -8.26 5.05
N GLN A 21 -1.40 -9.11 6.05
CA GLN A 21 -2.57 -9.97 6.06
C GLN A 21 -3.69 -9.30 6.84
N VAL A 22 -4.72 -8.84 6.13
CA VAL A 22 -5.84 -8.13 6.75
C VAL A 22 -7.12 -8.85 6.37
N GLN A 23 -7.80 -9.40 7.38
CA GLN A 23 -9.06 -10.12 7.21
C GLN A 23 -8.98 -11.28 6.18
N GLY A 24 -7.82 -11.95 6.10
CA GLY A 24 -7.58 -13.06 5.16
C GLY A 24 -7.08 -12.64 3.78
N TYR A 25 -6.89 -11.34 3.53
CA TYR A 25 -6.43 -10.82 2.25
C TYR A 25 -5.00 -10.25 2.33
N PRO A 26 -4.11 -10.63 1.40
CA PRO A 26 -2.85 -9.92 1.21
C PRO A 26 -3.14 -8.49 0.75
N THR A 27 -2.70 -7.52 1.54
CA THR A 27 -3.07 -6.11 1.39
C THR A 27 -1.81 -5.27 1.34
N ALA A 28 -1.64 -4.51 0.25
CA ALA A 28 -0.66 -3.43 0.18
C ALA A 28 -1.32 -2.10 0.60
N VAL A 29 -0.50 -1.17 1.11
CA VAL A 29 -0.94 0.17 1.50
C VAL A 29 -0.11 1.20 0.73
N GLY A 30 -0.76 2.21 0.18
CA GLY A 30 -0.10 3.31 -0.52
C GLY A 30 -0.86 4.63 -0.36
N TYR A 31 -0.22 5.72 -0.77
CA TYR A 31 -0.85 7.04 -0.72
C TYR A 31 -2.01 7.15 -1.70
N HIS A 32 -3.06 7.87 -1.29
CA HIS A 32 -4.20 8.15 -2.15
C HIS A 32 -3.75 8.92 -3.42
N PRO A 33 -4.24 8.59 -4.64
CA PRO A 33 -3.79 9.23 -5.88
C PRO A 33 -3.92 10.76 -5.89
N LEU A 34 -4.97 11.31 -5.25
CA LEU A 34 -5.11 12.76 -5.08
C LEU A 34 -3.96 13.40 -4.29
N ALA A 35 -3.46 12.72 -3.25
CA ALA A 35 -2.33 13.20 -2.46
C ALA A 35 -1.04 13.20 -3.30
N VAL A 36 -0.84 12.14 -4.10
CA VAL A 36 0.30 12.02 -5.03
C VAL A 36 0.27 13.13 -6.08
N ARG A 37 -0.89 13.41 -6.68
CA ARG A 37 -1.06 14.51 -7.64
C ARG A 37 -0.73 15.88 -7.03
N ARG A 38 -1.14 16.13 -5.78
CA ARG A 38 -0.90 17.40 -5.09
C ARG A 38 0.53 17.56 -4.56
N ARG A 39 1.27 16.45 -4.42
CA ARG A 39 2.62 16.40 -3.84
C ARG A 39 3.51 15.52 -4.72
N PRO A 40 4.14 16.08 -5.77
CA PRO A 40 4.91 15.32 -6.76
C PRO A 40 6.03 14.45 -6.16
N ASN A 41 6.55 14.82 -5.00
CA ASN A 41 7.55 14.03 -4.27
C ASN A 41 7.03 12.67 -3.77
N LEU A 42 5.71 12.43 -3.78
CA LEU A 42 5.13 11.12 -3.46
C LEU A 42 5.10 10.17 -4.68
N TRP A 43 5.45 10.63 -5.88
CA TRP A 43 5.33 9.82 -7.10
C TRP A 43 6.22 8.57 -7.07
N SER A 44 7.49 8.70 -6.68
CA SER A 44 8.40 7.55 -6.57
C SER A 44 7.89 6.51 -5.58
N ILE A 45 7.46 6.96 -4.40
CA ILE A 45 6.86 6.16 -3.34
C ILE A 45 5.61 5.42 -3.83
N PHE A 46 4.73 6.12 -4.56
CA PHE A 46 3.52 5.52 -5.13
C PHE A 46 3.86 4.41 -6.14
N LEU A 47 4.85 4.64 -7.00
CA LEU A 47 5.32 3.63 -7.96
C LEU A 47 5.93 2.40 -7.28
N GLU A 48 6.70 2.60 -6.20
CA GLU A 48 7.24 1.49 -5.39
C GLU A 48 6.12 0.62 -4.81
N ASP A 49 5.06 1.24 -4.28
CA ASP A 49 3.93 0.50 -3.70
C ASP A 49 3.23 -0.37 -4.77
N TRP A 50 3.12 0.12 -6.01
CA TRP A 50 2.57 -0.66 -7.13
C TRP A 50 3.50 -1.78 -7.60
N LYS A 51 4.82 -1.53 -7.64
CA LYS A 51 5.80 -2.58 -7.98
C LYS A 51 5.73 -3.74 -6.99
N LEU A 52 5.63 -3.44 -5.69
CA LEU A 52 5.43 -4.45 -4.65
C LEU A 52 4.18 -5.32 -4.91
N VAL A 53 3.06 -4.70 -5.28
CA VAL A 53 1.83 -5.44 -5.62
C VAL A 53 2.04 -6.31 -6.85
N ALA A 54 2.68 -5.79 -7.90
CA ALA A 54 2.97 -6.54 -9.12
C ALA A 54 3.88 -7.75 -8.83
N GLU A 55 4.97 -7.55 -8.11
CA GLU A 55 5.89 -8.62 -7.69
C GLU A 55 5.16 -9.71 -6.90
N GLN A 56 4.36 -9.31 -5.90
CA GLN A 56 3.58 -10.25 -5.10
C GLN A 56 2.55 -11.03 -5.94
N TYR A 57 1.94 -10.37 -6.93
CA TYR A 57 0.99 -11.02 -7.83
C TYR A 57 1.68 -12.03 -8.75
N HIS A 58 2.79 -11.65 -9.36
CA HIS A 58 3.56 -12.52 -10.26
C HIS A 58 4.16 -13.73 -9.53
N ASN A 59 4.71 -13.54 -8.32
CA ASN A 59 5.26 -14.64 -7.52
C ASN A 59 4.21 -15.66 -7.09
N LYS A 60 2.92 -15.29 -7.07
CA LYS A 60 1.82 -16.21 -6.75
C LYS A 60 1.31 -17.00 -7.95
N LEU A 61 1.66 -16.60 -9.17
CA LEU A 61 1.27 -17.28 -10.41
C LEU A 61 2.26 -18.35 -10.85
N THR A 62 3.46 -18.36 -10.27
CA THR A 62 4.52 -19.37 -10.41
C THR A 62 4.45 -20.39 -9.28
#